data_AF-A0A8H4CT72-F1
#
_entry.id   AF-A0A8H4CT72-F1
#
_cell.length_a   1.000
_cell.length_b   1.000
_cell.length_c   1.000
_cell.angle_alpha   90.00
_cell.angle_beta   90.00
_cell.angle_gamma   90.00
#
_symmetry.space_group_name_H-M   'P 1'
#
loop_
_entity.id
_entity.type
_entity.pdbx_description
1 polymer ?
#
loop_
_entity_poly.entity_id
_entity_poly.type
_entity_poly.pdbx_seq_one_letter_code
_entity_poly.pdbx_strand_id
1 'polypeptide(L)'
;MAQKQFESQAQAALELQSQITTAVGRLNFPGGLGSSSAEVAKGINQKIDAKAFHKHNQSGIVEAHAYFVATKSDGKQAFELKVIWDADNPPVGKTQTAHFGWEIYLDGKRVAGPGHVFFAPDVILPNYRNNKRDQVEVASLRLSKSGGIGTGQMQSTTNYYRLE
;
A
#
# COMPACT_ATOMS: atom_id res chain seq x y z
N MET A 1 12.65 -0.93 -21.19
CA MET A 1 13.29 -1.79 -20.16
C MET A 1 12.22 -2.70 -19.59
N ALA A 2 12.48 -4.00 -19.45
CA ALA A 2 11.52 -4.91 -18.81
C ALA A 2 11.30 -4.47 -17.35
N GLN A 3 10.06 -4.49 -16.90
CA GLN A 3 9.71 -4.13 -15.53
C GLN A 3 10.28 -5.19 -14.57
N LYS A 4 11.01 -4.77 -13.53
CA LYS A 4 11.64 -5.68 -12.57
C LYS A 4 10.55 -6.48 -11.84
N GLN A 5 10.66 -7.80 -11.88
CA GLN A 5 9.77 -8.74 -11.20
C GLN A 5 10.49 -9.35 -10.00
N PHE A 6 9.72 -9.71 -8.97
CA PHE A 6 10.25 -10.22 -7.70
C PHE A 6 9.82 -11.67 -7.47
N GLU A 7 10.77 -12.51 -7.11
CA GLU A 7 10.61 -13.97 -7.00
C GLU A 7 9.98 -14.42 -5.67
N SER A 8 9.64 -13.47 -4.79
CA SER A 8 8.94 -13.78 -3.55
C SER A 8 8.14 -12.60 -3.00
N GLN A 9 7.13 -12.89 -2.19
CA GLN A 9 6.34 -11.88 -1.49
C GLN A 9 7.21 -10.98 -0.60
N ALA A 10 8.22 -11.56 0.07
CA ALA A 10 9.12 -10.81 0.95
C ALA A 10 9.99 -9.82 0.19
N GLN A 11 10.57 -10.23 -0.95
CA GLN A 11 11.40 -9.34 -1.77
C GLN A 11 10.57 -8.20 -2.37
N ALA A 12 9.37 -8.49 -2.88
CA ALA A 12 8.46 -7.48 -3.38
C ALA A 12 8.03 -6.49 -2.29
N ALA A 13 7.76 -6.96 -1.06
CA ALA A 13 7.40 -6.09 0.06
C ALA A 13 8.56 -5.15 0.46
N LEU A 14 9.81 -5.66 0.44
CA LEU A 14 10.99 -4.83 0.68
C LEU A 14 11.19 -3.78 -0.42
N GLU A 15 10.97 -4.15 -1.69
CA GLU A 15 11.02 -3.18 -2.79
C GLU A 15 9.93 -2.12 -2.65
N LEU A 16 8.69 -2.51 -2.37
CA LEU A 16 7.58 -1.57 -2.15
C LEU A 16 7.94 -0.56 -1.07
N GLN A 17 8.47 -1.04 0.06
CA GLN A 17 8.91 -0.19 1.15
C GLN A 17 10.04 0.76 0.72
N SER A 18 11.01 0.27 -0.05
CA SER A 18 12.11 1.06 -0.60
C SER A 18 11.59 2.19 -1.52
N GLN A 19 10.66 1.86 -2.44
CA GLN A 19 10.07 2.82 -3.36
C GLN A 19 9.28 3.91 -2.62
N ILE A 20 8.42 3.53 -1.67
CA ILE A 20 7.65 4.47 -0.85
C ILE A 20 8.60 5.35 -0.03
N THR A 21 9.60 4.76 0.65
CA THR A 21 10.57 5.51 1.45
C THR A 21 11.32 6.53 0.61
N THR A 22 11.77 6.13 -0.58
CA THR A 22 12.46 7.01 -1.53
C THR A 22 11.54 8.12 -2.03
N ALA A 23 10.29 7.80 -2.38
CA ALA A 23 9.32 8.78 -2.83
C ALA A 23 9.02 9.81 -1.74
N VAL A 24 8.68 9.36 -0.54
CA VAL A 24 8.40 10.22 0.62
C VAL A 24 9.61 11.09 0.98
N GLY A 25 10.82 10.54 0.94
CA GLY A 25 12.06 11.28 1.23
C GLY A 25 12.32 12.45 0.26
N ARG A 26 11.75 12.40 -0.95
CA ARG A 26 11.85 13.47 -1.96
C ARG A 26 10.73 14.51 -1.87
N LEU A 27 9.71 14.28 -1.03
CA LEU A 27 8.58 15.20 -0.89
C LEU A 27 8.92 16.36 0.03
N ASN A 28 8.52 17.55 -0.39
CA ASN A 28 8.36 18.69 0.49
C ASN A 28 6.93 18.73 0.98
N PHE A 29 6.75 18.74 2.32
CA PHE A 29 5.44 18.80 2.96
C PHE A 29 5.01 20.27 3.14
N PRO A 30 4.04 20.78 2.35
CA PRO A 30 3.67 22.18 2.37
C PRO A 30 3.06 22.57 3.73
N GLY A 31 3.66 23.56 4.39
CA GLY A 31 3.17 24.10 5.67
C GLY A 31 3.39 23.20 6.89
N GLY A 32 4.20 22.13 6.77
CA GLY A 32 4.69 21.31 7.88
C GLY A 32 3.67 20.37 8.51
N LEU A 33 4.08 19.13 8.75
CA LEU A 33 3.47 18.23 9.76
C LEU A 33 4.05 18.49 11.17
N GLY A 34 4.87 19.55 11.32
CA GLY A 34 5.77 19.72 12.46
C GLY A 34 6.91 18.69 12.50
N SER A 35 7.15 18.01 11.39
CA SER A 35 8.11 16.90 11.25
C SER A 35 8.82 16.94 9.89
N SER A 36 10.06 16.44 9.86
CA SER A 36 10.83 16.29 8.62
C SER A 36 10.28 15.17 7.73
N SER A 37 10.59 15.18 6.43
CA SER A 37 10.23 14.09 5.50
C SER A 37 10.76 12.72 5.98
N ALA A 38 11.90 12.72 6.67
CA ALA A 38 12.47 11.52 7.30
C ALA A 38 11.61 10.97 8.44
N GLU A 39 11.02 11.83 9.28
CA GLU A 39 10.10 11.41 10.35
C GLU A 39 8.78 10.91 9.79
N VAL A 40 8.29 11.51 8.71
CA VAL A 40 7.11 11.02 7.98
C VAL A 40 7.37 9.64 7.41
N ALA A 41 8.49 9.45 6.70
CA ALA A 41 8.91 8.16 6.18
C ALA A 41 9.08 7.12 7.30
N LYS A 42 9.65 7.51 8.45
CA LYS A 42 9.79 6.63 9.61
C LYS A 42 8.44 6.22 10.20
N GLY A 43 7.52 7.17 10.39
CA GLY A 43 6.17 6.91 10.89
C GLY A 43 5.38 5.98 9.97
N ILE A 44 5.45 6.23 8.66
CA ILE A 44 4.91 5.32 7.64
C ILE A 44 5.53 3.94 7.81
N ASN A 45 6.86 3.82 7.77
CA ASN A 45 7.55 2.52 7.86
C ASN A 45 7.25 1.75 9.15
N GLN A 46 6.97 2.43 10.26
CA GLN A 46 6.55 1.80 11.52
C GLN A 46 5.09 1.31 11.49
N LYS A 47 4.20 2.02 10.77
CA LYS A 47 2.76 1.72 10.74
C LYS A 47 2.35 0.84 9.58
N ILE A 48 3.04 0.95 8.44
CA ILE A 48 2.78 0.17 7.22
C ILE A 48 2.95 -1.32 7.49
N ASP A 49 3.77 -1.70 8.48
CA ASP A 49 4.12 -3.10 8.75
C ASP A 49 4.44 -3.83 7.42
N ALA A 50 5.33 -3.23 6.61
CA ALA A 50 5.79 -3.74 5.32
C ALA A 50 6.16 -5.23 5.40
N LYS A 51 6.73 -5.63 6.55
CA LYS A 51 7.11 -7.00 6.83
C LYS A 51 5.92 -7.93 6.98
N ALA A 52 4.74 -7.46 7.36
CA ALA A 52 3.51 -8.23 7.42
C ALA A 52 2.61 -8.05 6.20
N PHE A 53 3.01 -7.28 5.17
CA PHE A 53 2.16 -7.12 3.99
C PHE A 53 1.81 -8.45 3.34
N HIS A 54 2.75 -9.41 3.30
CA HIS A 54 2.50 -10.78 2.84
C HIS A 54 1.39 -11.51 3.63
N LYS A 55 1.09 -11.09 4.86
CA LYS A 55 0.02 -11.66 5.68
C LYS A 55 -1.36 -11.14 5.31
N HIS A 56 -1.51 -10.16 4.44
CA HIS A 56 -2.82 -9.70 3.99
C HIS A 56 -3.47 -10.66 2.95
N ASN A 57 -2.74 -11.64 2.42
CA ASN A 57 -3.23 -12.70 1.53
C ASN A 57 -3.55 -13.93 2.37
N GLN A 58 -4.57 -13.74 3.19
CA GLN A 58 -5.19 -14.80 4.00
C GLN A 58 -6.38 -15.39 3.26
N SER A 59 -6.81 -16.57 3.70
CA SER A 59 -7.96 -17.28 3.13
C SER A 59 -9.16 -16.37 2.95
N GLY A 60 -9.68 -16.32 1.72
CA GLY A 60 -10.84 -15.53 1.32
C GLY A 60 -10.57 -14.05 1.04
N ILE A 61 -9.36 -13.51 1.24
CA ILE A 61 -9.00 -12.12 0.93
C ILE A 61 -8.30 -12.05 -0.42
N VAL A 62 -8.83 -11.26 -1.35
CA VAL A 62 -8.27 -11.10 -2.71
C VAL A 62 -7.61 -9.76 -2.95
N GLU A 63 -8.02 -8.73 -2.21
CA GLU A 63 -7.45 -7.40 -2.36
C GLU A 63 -7.39 -6.74 -0.99
N ALA A 64 -6.33 -5.98 -0.74
CA ALA A 64 -6.17 -5.22 0.49
C ALA A 64 -5.75 -3.79 0.17
N HIS A 65 -6.49 -2.80 0.65
CA HIS A 65 -6.14 -1.39 0.51
C HIS A 65 -5.72 -0.85 1.87
N ALA A 66 -4.47 -0.45 1.99
CA ALA A 66 -3.94 0.20 3.17
C ALA A 66 -3.77 1.71 2.91
N TYR A 67 -4.41 2.50 3.76
CA TYR A 67 -4.40 3.96 3.74
C TYR A 67 -3.62 4.47 4.93
N PHE A 68 -2.70 5.41 4.69
CA PHE A 68 -1.89 6.07 5.71
C PHE A 68 -2.11 7.56 5.60
N VAL A 69 -2.90 8.11 6.51
CA VAL A 69 -3.28 9.52 6.49
C VAL A 69 -2.54 10.22 7.62
N ALA A 70 -1.85 11.31 7.31
CA ALA A 70 -1.28 12.20 8.30
C ALA A 70 -2.03 13.53 8.33
N THR A 71 -2.45 13.94 9.53
CA THR A 71 -3.16 15.19 9.79
C THR A 71 -2.28 16.15 10.58
N LYS A 72 -2.36 17.44 10.26
CA LYS A 72 -1.75 18.53 11.03
C LYS A 72 -2.46 18.71 12.38
N SER A 73 -1.88 19.53 13.25
CA SER A 73 -2.49 19.88 14.55
C SER A 73 -3.83 20.63 14.42
N ASP A 74 -4.07 21.31 13.30
CA ASP A 74 -5.36 21.96 12.97
C ASP A 74 -6.41 20.98 12.40
N GLY A 75 -6.09 19.69 12.35
CA GLY A 75 -6.98 18.62 11.86
C GLY A 75 -7.00 18.46 10.35
N LYS A 76 -6.32 19.30 9.57
CA LYS A 76 -6.29 19.16 8.10
C LYS A 76 -5.39 18.01 7.68
N GLN A 77 -5.85 17.22 6.71
CA GLN A 77 -5.04 16.20 6.05
C GLN A 77 -3.91 16.87 5.27
N ALA A 78 -2.67 16.49 5.56
CA ALA A 78 -1.48 16.97 4.85
C ALA A 78 -0.92 15.94 3.88
N PHE A 79 -1.14 14.66 4.18
CA PHE A 79 -0.53 13.55 3.47
C PHE A 79 -1.45 12.35 3.49
N GLU A 80 -1.48 11.65 2.36
CA GLU A 80 -2.08 10.33 2.24
C GLU A 80 -1.19 9.43 1.39
N LEU A 81 -0.96 8.23 1.87
CA LEU A 81 -0.39 7.14 1.09
C LEU A 81 -1.44 6.05 0.97
N LYS A 82 -1.73 5.67 -0.27
CA LYS A 82 -2.53 4.51 -0.60
C LYS A 82 -1.60 3.40 -1.07
N VAL A 83 -1.73 2.23 -0.46
CA VAL A 83 -1.08 0.99 -0.90
C VAL A 83 -2.17 -0.02 -1.21
N ILE A 84 -2.07 -0.65 -2.37
CA ILE A 84 -2.97 -1.69 -2.84
C ILE A 84 -2.15 -2.95 -2.95
N TRP A 85 -2.63 -4.03 -2.35
CA TRP A 85 -2.21 -5.36 -2.76
C TRP A 85 -3.27 -5.95 -3.66
N ASP A 86 -2.91 -6.10 -4.92
CA ASP A 86 -3.69 -6.77 -5.93
C ASP A 86 -3.16 -8.21 -6.09
N ALA A 87 -3.99 -9.19 -5.74
CA ALA A 87 -3.69 -10.61 -5.89
C ALA A 87 -4.24 -11.21 -7.21
N ASP A 88 -4.56 -10.37 -8.19
CA ASP A 88 -5.02 -10.83 -9.51
C ASP A 88 -3.92 -11.63 -10.21
N ASN A 89 -4.19 -12.91 -10.42
CA ASN A 89 -3.44 -13.74 -11.34
C ASN A 89 -4.36 -14.02 -12.54
N PRO A 90 -4.29 -13.22 -13.62
CA PRO A 90 -5.18 -13.39 -14.75
C PRO A 90 -4.95 -14.74 -15.45
N PRO A 91 -5.87 -15.18 -16.33
CA PRO A 91 -5.75 -16.44 -17.04
C PRO A 91 -4.44 -16.54 -17.84
N VAL A 92 -3.98 -17.78 -18.03
CA VAL A 92 -2.81 -18.12 -18.86
C VAL A 92 -2.84 -17.34 -20.18
N GLY A 93 -1.79 -16.57 -20.45
CA GLY A 93 -1.65 -15.73 -21.65
C GLY A 93 -1.95 -14.23 -21.45
N LYS A 94 -2.30 -13.78 -20.23
CA LYS A 94 -2.40 -12.36 -19.87
C LYS A 94 -1.11 -11.85 -19.23
N THR A 95 -0.84 -10.56 -19.39
CA THR A 95 0.39 -9.88 -18.92
C THR A 95 0.29 -9.31 -17.51
N GLN A 96 -0.90 -9.30 -16.90
CA GLN A 96 -1.02 -8.88 -15.50
C GLN A 96 -0.48 -10.00 -14.62
N THR A 97 0.29 -9.65 -13.62
CA THR A 97 0.67 -10.52 -12.52
C THR A 97 0.23 -9.83 -11.25
N ALA A 98 0.09 -10.60 -10.17
CA ALA A 98 -0.15 -10.02 -8.87
C ALA A 98 0.93 -8.94 -8.60
N HIS A 99 0.56 -7.91 -7.86
CA HIS A 99 1.48 -6.81 -7.60
C HIS A 99 1.06 -5.99 -6.38
N PHE A 100 2.01 -5.20 -5.89
CA PHE A 100 1.69 -4.06 -5.04
C PHE A 100 1.56 -2.82 -5.89
N GLY A 101 0.48 -2.06 -5.70
CA GLY A 101 0.30 -0.70 -6.21
C GLY A 101 0.49 0.31 -5.08
N TRP A 102 1.02 1.50 -5.38
CA TRP A 102 1.08 2.60 -4.41
C TRP A 102 0.96 3.97 -5.05
N GLU A 103 0.38 4.90 -4.29
CA GLU A 103 0.18 6.30 -4.67
C GLU A 103 0.31 7.21 -3.46
N ILE A 104 0.87 8.40 -3.66
CA ILE A 104 1.01 9.41 -2.61
C ILE A 104 0.29 10.68 -3.01
N TYR A 105 -0.46 11.24 -2.07
CA TYR A 105 -1.25 12.45 -2.20
C TYR A 105 -0.83 13.48 -1.13
N LEU A 106 -0.78 14.75 -1.53
CA LEU A 106 -0.65 15.91 -0.65
C LEU A 106 -1.83 16.84 -0.93
N ASP A 107 -2.54 17.26 0.13
CA ASP A 107 -3.73 18.11 0.03
C ASP A 107 -4.75 17.62 -1.05
N GLY A 108 -4.96 16.30 -1.11
CA GLY A 108 -5.87 15.65 -2.06
C GLY A 108 -5.35 15.52 -3.50
N LYS A 109 -4.13 15.98 -3.80
CA LYS A 109 -3.52 15.87 -5.14
C LYS A 109 -2.44 14.80 -5.16
N ARG A 110 -2.46 13.90 -6.16
CA ARG A 110 -1.40 12.89 -6.33
C ARG A 110 -0.09 13.57 -6.70
N VAL A 111 0.95 13.33 -5.90
CA VAL A 111 2.29 13.91 -6.09
C VAL A 111 3.37 12.87 -6.40
N ALA A 112 3.10 11.59 -6.13
CA ALA A 112 3.98 10.50 -6.53
C ALA A 112 3.18 9.22 -6.82
N GLY A 113 3.75 8.36 -7.66
CA GLY A 113 3.07 7.21 -8.24
C GLY A 113 2.23 7.55 -9.48
N PRO A 114 1.45 6.60 -10.01
CA PRO A 114 1.28 5.25 -9.49
C PRO A 114 2.58 4.43 -9.65
N GLY A 115 3.01 3.80 -8.56
CA GLY A 115 4.12 2.85 -8.57
C GLY A 115 3.61 1.43 -8.46
N HIS A 116 4.31 0.49 -9.08
CA HIS A 116 3.94 -0.92 -9.10
C HIS A 116 5.16 -1.80 -8.81
N VAL A 117 4.96 -2.83 -7.99
CA VAL A 117 5.94 -3.88 -7.70
C VAL A 117 5.33 -5.22 -8.07
N PHE A 118 5.75 -5.76 -9.21
CA PHE A 118 5.20 -6.99 -9.78
C PHE A 118 5.88 -8.22 -9.19
N PHE A 119 5.09 -9.25 -8.87
CA PHE A 119 5.66 -10.56 -8.62
C PHE A 119 6.01 -11.23 -9.94
N ALA A 120 7.01 -12.11 -9.90
CA ALA A 120 7.31 -13.00 -11.00
C ALA A 120 6.14 -13.97 -11.23
N PRO A 121 5.90 -14.43 -12.48
CA PRO A 121 4.73 -15.25 -12.81
C PRO A 121 4.61 -16.57 -12.04
N ASP A 122 5.73 -17.09 -11.54
CA ASP A 122 5.86 -18.33 -10.77
C ASP A 122 5.58 -18.15 -9.26
N VAL A 123 5.43 -16.91 -8.79
CA VAL A 123 5.03 -16.63 -7.41
C VAL A 123 3.53 -16.88 -7.27
N ILE A 124 3.18 -18.08 -6.78
CA ILE A 124 1.79 -18.46 -6.52
C ILE A 124 1.34 -17.88 -5.18
N LEU A 125 0.32 -17.01 -5.24
CA LEU A 125 -0.34 -16.46 -4.06
C LEU A 125 -1.39 -17.46 -3.52
N PRO A 126 -1.41 -17.76 -2.20
CA PRO A 126 -2.38 -18.69 -1.63
C PRO A 126 -3.86 -18.39 -1.92
N ASN A 127 -4.27 -17.12 -1.99
CA ASN A 127 -5.66 -16.70 -2.15
C ASN A 127 -5.83 -15.72 -3.33
N TYR A 128 -5.38 -16.15 -4.51
CA TYR A 128 -5.50 -15.37 -5.75
C TYR A 128 -6.94 -15.27 -6.26
N ARG A 129 -7.26 -14.19 -6.98
CA ARG A 129 -8.57 -14.02 -7.62
C ARG A 129 -8.69 -14.98 -8.80
N ASN A 130 -9.65 -15.90 -8.74
CA ASN A 130 -10.08 -16.61 -9.94
C ASN A 130 -10.90 -15.64 -10.80
N ASN A 131 -10.65 -15.60 -12.11
CA ASN A 131 -11.02 -14.53 -13.04
C ASN A 131 -12.53 -14.37 -13.33
N LYS A 132 -13.41 -14.63 -12.36
CA LYS A 132 -14.85 -14.42 -12.42
C LYS A 132 -15.14 -13.00 -11.92
N ARG A 133 -15.34 -12.09 -12.87
CA ARG A 133 -15.67 -10.66 -12.68
C ARG A 133 -16.98 -10.39 -11.90
N ASP A 134 -17.69 -11.43 -11.47
CA ASP A 134 -19.08 -11.35 -10.98
C ASP A 134 -19.21 -11.56 -9.47
N GLN A 135 -18.12 -11.42 -8.70
CA GLN A 135 -18.16 -11.64 -7.25
C GLN A 135 -18.46 -10.36 -6.49
N VAL A 136 -19.45 -10.42 -5.61
CA VAL A 136 -19.88 -9.31 -4.75
C VAL A 136 -18.89 -9.18 -3.61
N GLU A 137 -18.27 -8.01 -3.47
CA GLU A 137 -17.41 -7.68 -2.35
C GLU A 137 -18.26 -7.52 -1.09
N VAL A 138 -18.17 -8.47 -0.16
CA VAL A 138 -18.87 -8.39 1.12
C VAL A 138 -17.86 -8.59 2.25
N ALA A 139 -17.91 -7.65 3.21
CA ALA A 139 -17.11 -7.55 4.44
C ALA A 139 -15.75 -6.84 4.34
N SER A 140 -15.75 -5.54 4.65
CA SER A 140 -14.54 -4.79 5.02
C SER A 140 -14.17 -5.07 6.47
N LEU A 141 -13.18 -5.92 6.72
CA LEU A 141 -12.47 -5.86 8.01
C LEU A 141 -11.62 -4.58 8.00
N ARG A 142 -11.84 -3.70 8.98
CA ARG A 142 -11.10 -2.45 9.11
C ARG A 142 -10.13 -2.56 10.28
N LEU A 143 -8.84 -2.66 9.99
CA LEU A 143 -7.81 -2.52 11.02
C LEU A 143 -7.34 -1.08 11.06
N SER A 144 -7.47 -0.42 12.22
CA SER A 144 -7.00 0.95 12.41
C SER A 144 -5.93 1.03 13.48
N LYS A 145 -4.81 1.70 13.19
CA LYS A 145 -3.76 2.02 14.17
C LYS A 145 -3.45 3.52 14.08
N SER A 146 -3.42 4.22 15.21
CA SER A 146 -3.00 5.62 15.29
C SER A 146 -1.66 5.78 16.02
N GLY A 147 -0.98 6.89 15.80
CA GLY A 147 0.23 7.28 16.53
C GLY A 147 0.66 8.70 16.19
N GLY A 148 1.42 9.33 17.09
CA GLY A 148 1.97 10.67 16.85
C GLY A 148 3.02 10.70 15.75
N ILE A 149 3.09 11.81 15.02
CA ILE A 149 4.12 12.11 14.03
C ILE A 149 4.45 13.60 14.07
N GLY A 150 5.60 13.97 14.66
CA GLY A 150 5.90 15.36 14.97
C GLY A 150 4.84 15.97 15.87
N THR A 151 4.21 17.06 15.41
CA THR A 151 3.07 17.69 16.09
C THR A 151 1.70 17.21 15.58
N GLY A 152 1.68 16.31 14.59
CA GLY A 152 0.49 15.75 13.98
C GLY A 152 0.16 14.32 14.44
N GLN A 153 -0.81 13.71 13.74
CA GLN A 153 -1.23 12.33 13.94
C GLN A 153 -1.14 11.55 12.63
N MET A 154 -0.78 10.28 12.70
CA MET A 154 -0.86 9.34 11.58
C MET A 154 -1.83 8.22 11.89
N GLN A 155 -2.81 8.03 11.02
CA GLN A 155 -3.74 6.92 11.05
C GLN A 155 -3.43 5.97 9.90
N SER A 156 -3.28 4.69 10.22
CA SER A 156 -3.28 3.60 9.26
C SER A 156 -4.65 2.94 9.29
N THR A 157 -5.27 2.72 8.12
CA THR A 157 -6.48 1.94 7.95
C THR A 157 -6.25 0.91 6.86
N THR A 158 -6.49 -0.38 7.14
CA THR A 158 -6.49 -1.42 6.10
C THR A 158 -7.91 -1.92 5.89
N ASN A 159 -8.36 -1.88 4.64
CA ASN A 159 -9.61 -2.48 4.17
C ASN A 159 -9.27 -3.78 3.43
N TYR A 160 -9.95 -4.86 3.79
CA TYR A 160 -9.83 -6.15 3.12
C TYR A 160 -11.07 -6.42 2.29
N TYR A 161 -10.86 -6.90 1.07
CA TYR A 161 -11.90 -7.28 0.13
C TYR A 161 -11.87 -8.79 -0.04
N ARG A 162 -13.03 -9.42 0.13
CA ARG A 162 -13.17 -10.87 0.12
C ARG A 162 -14.04 -11.31 -1.05
N LEU A 163 -13.77 -12.53 -1.52
CA LEU A 163 -14.68 -13.24 -2.40
C LEU A 163 -15.65 -14.07 -1.56
N GLU A 164 -16.94 -13.95 -1.83
CA GLU A 164 -17.93 -14.97 -1.44
C GLU A 164 -17.87 -16.18 -2.39
#